data_AF-I3C8H6-F1
#
_entry.id   AF-I3C8H6-F1
#
_cell.length_a   1.000
_cell.length_b   1.000
_cell.length_c   1.000
_cell.angle_alpha   90.00
_cell.angle_beta   90.00
_cell.angle_gamma   90.00
#
_symmetry.space_group_name_H-M   'P 1'
#
loop_
_entity.id
_entity.type
_entity.pdbx_description
1 polymer ?
#
loop_
_entity_poly.entity_id
_entity_poly.type
_entity_poly.pdbx_seq_one_letter_code
_entity_poly.pdbx_strand_id
1 'polypeptide(L)'
;MDSKLIKEIINSQEPIAIMKYFEWPIFSNDYANARYTILRIDKKHNDIHELNIPFNLVPFILSKTGCFTKVLRLNEGIVWERMGFRELVKSNIPKAKIHQLINK
;
A
#
# COMPACT_ATOMS: atom_id res chain seq x y z
N MET A 1 4.67 -14.02 7.18
CA MET A 1 4.97 -13.15 6.02
C MET A 1 6.40 -12.66 6.17
N ASP A 2 7.27 -12.90 5.19
CA ASP A 2 8.71 -12.73 5.36
C ASP A 2 9.09 -11.27 5.56
N SER A 3 9.49 -10.93 6.79
CA SER A 3 9.94 -9.58 7.14
C SER A 3 11.10 -9.11 6.26
N LYS A 4 11.88 -10.05 5.75
CA LYS A 4 12.96 -9.82 4.80
C LYS A 4 12.43 -9.27 3.46
N LEU A 5 11.38 -9.88 2.90
CA LEU A 5 10.77 -9.47 1.64
C LEU A 5 10.23 -8.03 1.71
N ILE A 6 9.54 -7.65 2.79
CA ILE A 6 9.02 -6.29 2.95
C ILE A 6 10.16 -5.27 2.99
N LYS A 7 11.23 -5.57 3.74
CA LYS A 7 12.40 -4.70 3.81
C LYS A 7 13.08 -4.57 2.45
N GLU A 8 13.20 -5.66 1.71
CA GLU A 8 13.74 -5.66 0.34
C GLU A 8 12.89 -4.81 -0.60
N ILE A 9 11.56 -4.96 -0.58
CA ILE A 9 10.65 -4.14 -1.41
C ILE A 9 10.78 -2.65 -1.08
N ILE A 10 10.82 -2.30 0.20
CA ILE A 10 10.90 -0.90 0.63
C ILE A 10 12.24 -0.28 0.27
N ASN A 11 13.33 -1.04 0.42
CA ASN A 11 14.66 -0.58 0.04
C ASN A 11 14.93 -0.69 -1.47
N SER A 12 14.10 -1.41 -2.21
CA SER A 12 14.19 -1.46 -3.68
C SER A 12 13.94 -0.07 -4.27
N GLN A 13 14.40 0.12 -5.51
CA GLN A 13 14.03 1.29 -6.32
C GLN A 13 12.84 0.98 -7.23
N GLU A 14 11.92 0.13 -6.80
CA GLU A 14 10.72 -0.14 -7.59
C GLU A 14 9.60 0.86 -7.27
N PRO A 15 8.75 1.16 -8.27
CA PRO A 15 7.51 1.88 -8.05
C PRO A 15 6.57 1.08 -7.16
N ILE A 16 6.25 1.65 -6.00
CA ILE A 16 5.33 1.06 -5.02
C ILE A 16 4.50 2.17 -4.39
N ALA A 17 3.36 1.79 -3.81
CA ALA A 17 2.61 2.64 -2.90
C ALA A 17 2.49 1.99 -1.52
N ILE A 18 2.37 2.82 -0.49
CA ILE A 18 2.11 2.42 0.89
C ILE A 18 0.79 3.07 1.29
N MET A 19 -0.15 2.25 1.71
CA MET A 19 -1.45 2.68 2.19
C MET A 19 -1.55 2.44 3.69
N LYS A 20 -1.89 3.48 4.44
CA LYS A 20 -2.40 3.38 5.81
C LYS A 20 -3.91 3.49 5.77
N TYR A 21 -4.60 2.57 6.43
CA TYR A 21 -6.05 2.59 6.61
C TYR A 21 -6.41 2.15 8.03
N PHE A 22 -7.63 2.43 8.45
CA PHE A 22 -8.15 2.00 9.74
C PHE A 22 -9.12 0.83 9.56
N GLU A 23 -8.89 -0.26 10.29
CA GLU A 23 -9.73 -1.46 10.30
C GLU A 23 -10.54 -1.49 11.60
N TRP A 24 -11.87 -1.51 11.50
CA TRP A 24 -12.76 -1.63 12.65
C TRP A 24 -13.01 -3.09 12.98
N PRO A 25 -12.78 -3.53 14.23
CA PRO A 25 -13.20 -4.85 14.69
C PRO A 25 -14.73 -4.96 14.66
N ILE A 26 -15.25 -6.13 14.27
CA ILE A 26 -16.70 -6.41 14.19
C ILE A 26 -17.45 -6.08 15.49
N PHE A 27 -16.78 -6.22 16.64
CA PHE A 27 -17.38 -6.05 17.98
C PHE A 27 -17.03 -4.72 18.66
N SER A 28 -16.36 -3.79 17.98
CA SER A 28 -15.94 -2.51 18.58
C SER A 28 -16.14 -1.35 17.61
N ASN A 29 -17.13 -0.51 17.90
CA ASN A 29 -17.38 0.72 17.13
C ASN A 29 -16.44 1.87 17.53
N ASP A 30 -15.84 1.80 18.72
CA ASP A 30 -15.10 2.92 19.32
C ASP A 30 -13.58 2.85 19.09
N TYR A 31 -13.06 1.71 18.62
CA TYR A 31 -11.62 1.51 18.43
C TYR A 31 -11.31 0.94 17.05
N ALA A 32 -10.55 1.70 16.26
CA ALA A 32 -10.03 1.27 14.97
C ALA A 32 -8.54 0.93 15.05
N ASN A 33 -8.13 -0.14 14.36
CA ASN A 33 -6.74 -0.54 14.26
C ASN A 33 -6.11 0.06 13.02
N ALA A 34 -4.99 0.77 13.18
CA ALA A 34 -4.22 1.22 12.03
C ALA A 34 -3.53 0.03 11.35
N ARG A 35 -3.83 -0.16 10.07
CA ARG A 35 -3.20 -1.14 9.18
C ARG A 35 -2.40 -0.44 8.10
N TYR A 36 -1.40 -1.15 7.60
CA TYR A 36 -0.52 -0.69 6.55
C TYR A 36 -0.38 -1.77 5.49
N THR A 37 -0.48 -1.41 4.22
CA THR A 37 -0.34 -2.33 3.08
C THR A 37 0.56 -1.70 2.04
N ILE A 38 1.43 -2.51 1.44
CA ILE A 38 2.24 -2.13 0.28
C ILE A 38 1.51 -2.59 -0.98
N LEU A 39 1.40 -1.70 -1.95
CA LEU A 39 0.92 -2.00 -3.29
C LEU A 39 2.12 -2.04 -4.23
N ARG A 40 2.25 -3.14 -4.97
CA ARG A 40 3.30 -3.35 -5.97
C ARG A 40 2.66 -3.77 -7.29
N ILE A 41 3.21 -3.30 -8.41
CA ILE A 41 2.76 -3.74 -9.73
C ILE A 41 3.40 -5.09 -10.04
N ASP A 42 2.58 -6.10 -10.32
CA ASP A 42 3.03 -7.30 -11.00
C ASP A 42 2.98 -7.07 -12.51
N LYS A 43 4.14 -6.75 -13.07
CA LYS A 43 4.31 -6.50 -14.51
C LYS A 43 4.01 -7.73 -15.37
N LYS A 44 4.16 -8.95 -14.83
CA LYS A 44 3.97 -10.17 -15.61
C LYS A 44 2.49 -10.44 -15.86
N HIS A 45 1.65 -10.09 -14.89
CA HIS A 45 0.21 -10.35 -14.94
C HIS A 45 -0.63 -9.08 -15.12
N ASN A 46 0.01 -7.91 -15.25
CA ASN A 46 -0.64 -6.60 -15.26
C ASN A 46 -1.63 -6.45 -14.09
N ASP A 47 -1.17 -6.83 -12.90
CA ASP A 47 -1.97 -6.84 -11.67
C ASP A 47 -1.32 -5.99 -10.57
N ILE A 48 -2.06 -5.75 -9.50
CA ILE A 48 -1.60 -5.08 -8.29
C ILE A 48 -1.53 -6.12 -7.17
N HIS A 49 -0.33 -6.30 -6.62
CA HIS A 49 -0.11 -7.15 -5.48
C HIS A 49 -0.15 -6.34 -4.18
N GLU A 50 -0.94 -6.82 -3.24
CA GLU A 50 -1.12 -6.24 -1.92
C GLU A 50 -0.36 -7.05 -0.87
N LEU A 51 0.47 -6.38 -0.08
CA LEU A 51 1.27 -6.99 0.98
C LEU A 51 0.99 -6.29 2.30
N ASN A 52 0.30 -6.97 3.20
CA ASN A 52 -0.05 -6.44 4.52
C ASN A 52 1.17 -6.36 5.44
N ILE A 53 1.53 -5.16 5.89
CA ILE A 53 2.69 -4.94 6.74
C ILE A 53 2.39 -5.44 8.16
N PRO A 54 3.18 -6.40 8.69
CA PRO A 54 3.14 -6.79 10.09
C PRO A 54 3.42 -5.62 11.03
N PHE A 55 2.73 -5.58 12.18
CA PHE A 55 2.82 -4.47 13.14
C PHE A 55 4.27 -4.15 13.57
N ASN A 56 5.09 -5.18 13.77
CA ASN A 56 6.51 -5.04 14.16
C ASN A 56 7.38 -4.34 13.10
N LEU A 57 6.92 -4.23 11.85
CA LEU A 57 7.65 -3.53 10.78
C LEU A 57 7.15 -2.11 10.53
N VAL A 58 6.03 -1.70 11.13
CA VAL A 58 5.46 -0.36 10.95
C VAL A 58 6.47 0.75 11.27
N PRO A 59 7.24 0.72 12.38
CA PRO A 59 8.23 1.76 12.66
C PRO A 59 9.29 1.89 11.56
N PHE A 60 9.74 0.76 11.00
CA PHE A 60 10.68 0.75 9.89
C PHE A 60 10.07 1.40 8.64
N ILE A 61 8.83 1.08 8.29
CA ILE A 61 8.14 1.69 7.14
C ILE A 61 8.00 3.20 7.33
N LEU A 62 7.52 3.63 8.49
CA LEU A 62 7.34 5.05 8.81
C LEU A 62 8.66 5.83 8.70
N SER A 63 9.78 5.24 9.13
CA SER A 63 11.11 5.83 8.99
C SER A 63 11.53 6.07 7.54
N LYS A 64 10.95 5.34 6.59
CA LYS A 64 11.24 5.44 5.15
C LYS A 64 10.25 6.31 4.37
N THR A 65 9.12 6.69 4.96
CA THR A 65 8.09 7.50 4.27
C THR A 65 8.58 8.87 3.81
N GLY A 66 9.68 9.39 4.39
CA GLY A 66 10.34 10.61 3.89
C GLY A 66 10.88 10.49 2.46
N CYS A 67 11.09 9.27 1.95
CA CYS A 67 11.48 9.01 0.56
C CYS A 67 10.28 8.85 -0.39
N PHE A 68 9.06 9.07 0.09
CA PHE A 68 7.83 8.87 -0.66
C PHE A 68 7.04 10.18 -0.76
N THR A 69 6.33 10.33 -1.86
CA THR A 69 5.39 11.43 -2.05
C THR A 69 4.06 11.03 -1.44
N LYS A 70 3.58 11.80 -0.46
CA LYS A 70 2.22 11.66 0.06
C LYS A 70 1.22 12.17 -0.98
N VAL A 71 0.42 11.28 -1.54
CA VAL A 71 -0.51 11.58 -2.64
C VAL A 71 -1.96 11.70 -2.21
N LEU A 72 -2.31 11.12 -1.06
CA LEU A 72 -3.65 11.23 -0.51
C LEU A 72 -3.58 11.25 1.02
N ARG A 73 -4.40 12.10 1.62
CA ARG A 73 -4.66 12.10 3.07
C ARG A 73 -6.14 12.38 3.26
N LEU A 74 -6.86 11.37 3.73
CA LEU A 74 -8.26 11.45 4.14
C LEU A 74 -8.37 11.12 5.63
N ASN A 75 -9.55 11.26 6.22
CA ASN A 75 -9.76 10.95 7.62
C ASN A 75 -9.53 9.45 7.90
N GLU A 76 -9.82 8.61 6.90
CA GLU A 76 -9.82 7.16 6.95
C GLU A 76 -8.44 6.56 6.61
N GLY A 77 -7.49 7.36 6.10
CA GLY A 77 -6.23 6.82 5.64
C GLY A 77 -5.26 7.81 4.98
N ILE A 78 -4.06 7.31 4.71
CA ILE A 78 -3.00 8.06 4.03
C ILE A 78 -2.36 7.16 2.98
N VAL A 79 -2.11 7.71 1.78
CA VAL A 79 -1.39 7.01 0.72
C VAL A 79 -0.11 7.76 0.41
N TRP A 80 1.00 7.03 0.43
CA TRP A 80 2.29 7.47 -0.06
C TRP A 80 2.67 6.66 -1.29
N GLU A 81 3.35 7.27 -2.25
CA GLU A 81 3.85 6.59 -3.42
C GLU A 81 5.30 6.94 -3.72
N ARG A 82 5.95 6.09 -4.51
CA ARG A 82 7.29 6.31 -5.03
C ARG A 82 7.29 6.04 -6.53
N MET A 83 8.07 6.84 -7.27
CA MET A 83 8.33 6.67 -8.70
C MET A 83 7.06 6.62 -9.57
N GLY A 84 6.07 7.47 -9.27
CA GLY A 84 4.85 7.59 -10.08
C GLY A 84 4.05 6.30 -10.17
N PHE A 85 3.95 5.56 -9.07
CA PHE A 85 3.21 4.29 -9.00
C PHE A 85 1.80 4.44 -9.57
N ARG A 86 1.07 5.51 -9.24
CA ARG A 86 -0.28 5.76 -9.73
C ARG A 86 -0.33 5.92 -11.25
N GLU A 87 0.63 6.62 -11.84
CA GLU A 87 0.75 6.86 -13.28
C GLU A 87 1.05 5.54 -14.02
N LEU A 88 1.86 4.67 -13.40
CA LEU A 88 2.11 3.33 -13.90
C LEU A 88 0.87 2.44 -13.82
N VAL A 89 0.10 2.51 -12.73
CA VAL A 89 -1.16 1.78 -12.62
C VAL A 89 -2.14 2.22 -13.71
N LYS A 90 -2.30 3.54 -13.92
CA LYS A 90 -3.20 4.08 -14.94
C LYS A 90 -2.82 3.70 -16.37
N SER A 91 -1.53 3.53 -16.65
CA SER A 91 -1.04 3.19 -18.00
C SER A 91 -0.98 1.69 -18.27
N ASN A 92 -0.73 0.85 -17.25
CA ASN A 92 -0.49 -0.58 -17.45
C ASN A 92 -1.63 -1.50 -16.98
N ILE A 93 -2.47 -1.05 -16.04
CA ILE A 93 -3.52 -1.89 -15.46
C ILE A 93 -4.85 -1.62 -16.18
N PRO A 94 -5.53 -2.66 -16.71
CA PRO A 94 -6.82 -2.49 -17.36
C PRO A 94 -7.85 -1.85 -16.42
N LYS A 95 -8.62 -0.87 -16.89
CA LYS A 95 -9.65 -0.18 -16.09
C LYS A 95 -10.65 -1.14 -15.44
N ALA A 96 -11.04 -2.20 -16.14
CA ALA A 96 -11.93 -3.23 -15.63
C ALA A 96 -11.37 -3.90 -14.36
N LYS A 97 -10.05 -4.16 -14.33
CA LYS A 97 -9.35 -4.75 -13.19
C LYS A 97 -9.27 -3.78 -12.02
N ILE A 98 -9.00 -2.50 -12.29
CA ILE A 98 -9.03 -1.44 -11.26
C ILE A 98 -10.42 -1.37 -10.62
N HIS A 99 -11.49 -1.41 -11.41
CA HIS A 99 -12.86 -1.42 -10.90
C HIS A 99 -13.18 -2.68 -10.08
N GLN A 100 -12.67 -3.85 -10.49
CA GLN A 100 -12.83 -5.07 -9.71
C GLN A 100 -12.16 -4.97 -8.33
N LEU A 101 -10.99 -4.31 -8.24
CA LEU A 101 -10.29 -4.11 -6.97
C LEU A 101 -11.02 -3.11 -6.05
N ILE A 102 -11.59 -2.04 -6.61
CA ILE A 102 -12.32 -1.03 -5.83
C ILE A 102 -13.65 -1.58 -5.27
N ASN A 103 -14.31 -2.45 -6.01
CA ASN A 103 -15.64 -2.98 -5.65
C ASN A 103 -15.57 -4.37 -4.98
N LYS A 104 -14.39 -4.78 -4.51
CA LYS A 104 -14.18 -6.06 -3.84
C LYS A 104 -14.54 -5.96 -2.36
#